data_AF-D9XTF9-F1
#
_entry.id   AF-D9XTF9-F1
#
_cell.length_a   1.000
_cell.length_b   1.000
_cell.length_c   1.000
_cell.angle_alpha   90.00
_cell.angle_beta   90.00
_cell.angle_gamma   90.00
#
_symmetry.space_group_name_H-M   'P 1'
#
loop_
_entity.id
_entity.type
_entity.pdbx_description
1 polymer ?
#
loop_
_entity_poly.entity_id
_entity_poly.type
_entity_poly.pdbx_seq_one_letter_code
_entity_poly.pdbx_strand_id
1 'polypeptide(L)'
;MVVGPGDDAGPEVYPEGTPGSFRGFGVDLEVRLGSDRGTPAGRELPYGLAVGAWLLGRAGWADAPVEGLAVGEDLAAERCAEAGEALAGRAERVALLVMGDASACRSLKAPGYLDERAAPFDAELARALGAADTGALRALDTGLARELQVSGRAPWQVLAGAAAGNADLRGALLHEDAPYGVGYLVAGWS
;
A
#
# COMPACT_ATOMS: atom_id res chain seq x y z
N MET A 1 9.53 -3.19 5.37
CA MET A 1 8.15 -3.71 5.50
C MET A 1 7.38 -3.35 4.25
N VAL A 2 6.69 -4.31 3.63
CA VAL A 2 5.75 -4.04 2.53
C VAL A 2 4.35 -4.00 3.14
N VAL A 3 3.62 -2.90 2.99
CA VAL A 3 2.24 -2.78 3.48
C VAL A 3 1.31 -2.73 2.27
N GLY A 4 0.19 -3.42 2.27
CA GLY A 4 -0.73 -3.42 1.14
C GLY A 4 -2.14 -3.84 1.52
N PRO A 5 -3.10 -3.78 0.58
CA PRO A 5 -4.46 -4.23 0.82
C PRO A 5 -4.48 -5.75 1.11
N GLY A 6 -5.40 -6.16 1.99
CA GLY A 6 -5.67 -7.55 2.32
C GLY A 6 -7.15 -7.88 2.23
N ASP A 7 -7.45 -9.17 2.07
CA ASP A 7 -8.82 -9.68 1.95
C ASP A 7 -9.51 -9.87 3.32
N ASP A 8 -8.73 -9.98 4.39
CA ASP A 8 -9.24 -10.21 5.74
C ASP A 8 -9.57 -8.89 6.45
N ALA A 9 -10.51 -8.92 7.39
CA ALA A 9 -10.99 -7.73 8.10
C ALA A 9 -9.93 -7.05 9.01
N GLY A 10 -8.78 -7.70 9.24
CA GLY A 10 -7.74 -7.24 10.15
C GLY A 10 -6.35 -7.23 9.51
N PRO A 11 -5.36 -6.64 10.20
CA PRO A 11 -3.97 -6.69 9.77
C PRO A 11 -3.43 -8.11 9.84
N GLU A 12 -2.81 -8.59 8.77
CA GLU A 12 -2.16 -9.90 8.69
C GLU A 12 -0.68 -9.75 8.31
N VAL A 13 0.19 -10.42 9.07
CA VAL A 13 1.64 -10.36 8.85
C VAL A 13 2.09 -11.55 8.01
N TYR A 14 2.90 -11.26 6.99
CA TYR A 14 3.54 -12.23 6.13
C TYR A 14 5.05 -12.23 6.41
N PRO A 15 5.64 -13.35 6.82
CA PRO A 15 7.07 -13.41 7.12
C PRO A 15 7.92 -13.28 5.85
N GLU A 16 9.19 -12.92 6.05
CA GLU A 16 10.20 -13.02 4.99
C GLU A 16 10.22 -14.44 4.41
N GLY A 17 10.42 -14.54 3.10
CA GLY A 17 10.43 -15.78 2.35
C GLY A 17 9.05 -16.25 1.88
N THR A 18 7.95 -15.58 2.25
CA THR A 18 6.60 -15.92 1.76
C THR A 18 6.56 -15.86 0.22
N PRO A 19 6.06 -16.92 -0.46
CA PRO A 19 5.94 -16.94 -1.91
C PRO A 19 4.73 -16.10 -2.39
N GLY A 20 4.84 -15.56 -3.60
CA GLY A 20 3.73 -14.96 -4.34
C GLY A 20 3.80 -15.34 -5.82
N SER A 21 2.69 -15.17 -6.53
CA SER A 21 2.56 -15.60 -7.92
C SER A 21 1.67 -14.64 -8.72
N PHE A 22 2.05 -14.37 -9.96
CA PHE A 22 1.21 -13.64 -10.93
C PHE A 22 0.49 -14.57 -11.92
N ARG A 23 0.56 -15.90 -11.71
CA ARG A 23 -0.10 -16.88 -12.59
C ARG A 23 -1.61 -16.66 -12.67
N GLY A 24 -2.23 -16.17 -11.58
CA GLY A 24 -3.66 -15.80 -11.54
C GLY A 24 -4.04 -14.68 -12.51
N PHE A 25 -3.06 -13.88 -12.95
CA PHE A 25 -3.22 -12.82 -13.96
C PHE A 25 -2.71 -13.25 -15.35
N GLY A 26 -2.41 -14.55 -15.54
CA GLY A 26 -1.88 -15.09 -16.79
C GLY A 26 -0.39 -14.82 -17.02
N VAL A 27 0.34 -14.35 -15.99
CA VAL A 27 1.78 -14.10 -16.07
C VAL A 27 2.52 -15.22 -15.34
N ASP A 28 3.37 -15.97 -16.06
CA ASP A 28 4.20 -17.05 -15.47
C ASP A 28 5.41 -16.47 -14.72
N LEU A 29 5.12 -15.80 -13.60
CA LEU A 29 6.11 -15.15 -12.76
C LEU A 29 5.85 -15.46 -11.28
N GLU A 30 6.85 -16.07 -10.65
CA GLU A 30 6.90 -16.32 -9.21
C GLU A 30 7.77 -15.25 -8.54
N VAL A 31 7.37 -14.87 -7.32
CA VAL A 31 8.08 -13.88 -6.52
C VAL A 31 8.19 -14.35 -5.08
N ARG A 32 9.10 -13.73 -4.34
CA ARG A 32 9.31 -14.03 -2.93
C ARG A 32 9.54 -12.75 -2.16
N LEU A 33 8.95 -12.65 -0.97
CA LEU A 33 9.13 -11.50 -0.11
C LEU A 33 10.51 -11.54 0.56
N GLY A 34 11.45 -10.72 0.10
CA GLY A 34 12.81 -10.72 0.64
C GLY A 34 13.55 -12.04 0.36
N SER A 35 14.41 -12.45 1.30
CA SER A 35 15.26 -13.63 1.14
C SER A 35 14.48 -14.93 1.31
N ASP A 36 14.92 -15.99 0.63
CA ASP A 36 14.40 -17.33 0.91
C ASP A 36 14.87 -17.81 2.29
N ARG A 37 13.92 -18.02 3.19
CA ARG A 37 14.16 -18.51 4.56
C ARG A 37 13.82 -19.99 4.70
N GLY A 38 13.50 -20.69 3.61
CA GLY A 38 12.94 -22.03 3.67
C GLY A 38 11.55 -22.04 4.30
N THR A 39 10.84 -20.90 4.25
CA THR A 39 9.47 -20.76 4.75
C THR A 39 8.61 -21.81 4.04
N PRO A 40 7.93 -22.72 4.77
CA PRO A 40 7.10 -23.76 4.16
C PRO A 40 6.10 -23.13 3.20
N ALA A 41 5.75 -23.85 2.12
CA ALA A 41 4.70 -23.45 1.19
C ALA A 41 3.37 -23.33 1.97
N GLY A 42 3.11 -22.13 2.48
CA GLY A 42 1.89 -21.73 3.17
C GLY A 42 1.06 -20.79 2.30
N ARG A 43 0.34 -19.87 2.94
CA ARG A 43 -0.48 -18.83 2.29
C ARG A 43 0.38 -18.00 1.33
N GLU A 44 -0.07 -17.82 0.09
CA GLU A 44 0.58 -16.94 -0.89
C GLU A 44 0.35 -15.46 -0.54
N LEU A 45 1.26 -14.59 -0.98
CA LEU A 45 1.12 -13.15 -0.84
C LEU A 45 -0.14 -12.64 -1.58
N PRO A 46 -0.95 -11.77 -0.94
CA PRO A 46 -1.91 -10.92 -1.64
C PRO A 46 -1.22 -10.12 -2.74
N TYR A 47 -1.95 -9.81 -3.81
CA TYR A 47 -1.37 -9.24 -5.03
C TYR A 47 -0.54 -7.97 -4.78
N GLY A 48 -1.01 -7.06 -3.92
CA GLY A 48 -0.29 -5.83 -3.59
C GLY A 48 1.07 -6.11 -2.95
N LEU A 49 1.13 -7.09 -2.04
CA LEU A 49 2.39 -7.51 -1.42
C LEU A 49 3.29 -8.26 -2.42
N ALA A 50 2.71 -9.05 -3.34
CA ALA A 50 3.47 -9.71 -4.40
C ALA A 50 4.12 -8.69 -5.35
N VAL A 51 3.43 -7.60 -5.71
CA VAL A 51 4.02 -6.47 -6.48
C VAL A 51 5.13 -5.80 -5.69
N GLY A 52 4.93 -5.54 -4.39
CA GLY A 52 5.98 -4.98 -3.54
C GLY A 52 7.23 -5.87 -3.46
N ALA A 53 7.03 -7.19 -3.31
CA ALA A 53 8.11 -8.18 -3.33
C ALA A 53 8.85 -8.19 -4.69
N TRP A 54 8.12 -8.12 -5.80
CA TRP A 54 8.69 -8.04 -7.14
C TRP A 54 9.54 -6.78 -7.34
N LEU A 55 9.05 -5.61 -6.91
CA LEU A 55 9.77 -4.34 -7.01
C LEU A 55 11.08 -4.36 -6.21
N LEU A 56 11.03 -4.87 -4.97
CA LEU A 56 12.22 -5.01 -4.13
C LEU A 56 13.23 -5.99 -4.73
N GLY A 57 12.76 -7.13 -5.25
CA GLY A 57 13.61 -8.10 -5.96
C GLY A 57 14.28 -7.50 -7.19
N ARG A 58 13.53 -6.71 -7.98
CA ARG A 58 14.05 -6.01 -9.16
C ARG A 58 15.07 -4.93 -8.81
N ALA A 59 14.91 -4.27 -7.68
CA ALA A 59 15.88 -3.31 -7.16
C ALA A 59 17.11 -3.97 -6.52
N GLY A 60 17.11 -5.30 -6.34
CA GLY A 60 18.17 -6.03 -5.65
C GLY A 60 18.26 -5.71 -4.16
N TRP A 61 17.14 -5.31 -3.54
CA TRP A 61 17.12 -4.96 -2.12
C TRP A 61 17.48 -6.16 -1.24
N ALA A 62 18.57 -6.03 -0.48
CA ALA A 62 19.04 -7.05 0.46
C ALA A 62 19.57 -6.47 1.79
N ASP A 63 19.44 -5.15 2.00
CA ASP A 63 20.08 -4.45 3.12
C ASP A 63 19.37 -4.65 4.47
N ALA A 64 18.12 -5.11 4.46
CA ALA A 64 17.34 -5.39 5.66
C ALA A 64 16.28 -6.48 5.42
N PRO A 65 15.85 -7.21 6.48
CA PRO A 65 14.76 -8.17 6.40
C PRO A 65 13.46 -7.53 5.89
N VAL A 66 12.73 -8.28 5.06
CA VAL A 66 11.48 -7.82 4.47
C VAL A 66 10.32 -8.68 4.96
N GLU A 67 9.43 -8.07 5.72
CA GLU A 67 8.12 -8.64 6.10
C GLU A 67 7.01 -7.88 5.38
N GLY A 68 5.82 -8.49 5.36
CA GLY A 68 4.63 -7.98 4.71
C GLY A 68 3.52 -7.75 5.72
N LEU A 69 2.70 -6.73 5.50
CA LEU A 69 1.50 -6.45 6.26
C LEU A 69 0.35 -6.22 5.28
N ALA A 70 -0.59 -7.17 5.22
CA ALA A 70 -1.84 -6.98 4.50
C ALA A 70 -2.85 -6.32 5.44
N VAL A 71 -3.58 -5.32 4.96
CA VAL A 71 -4.51 -4.52 5.77
C VAL A 71 -5.87 -4.53 5.09
N GLY A 72 -6.87 -5.04 5.81
CA GLY A 72 -8.25 -5.11 5.33
C GLY A 72 -8.81 -3.76 4.93
N GLU A 73 -9.58 -3.73 3.83
CA GLU A 73 -10.26 -2.53 3.40
C GLU A 73 -11.24 -2.01 4.47
N ASP A 74 -11.88 -2.88 5.23
CA ASP A 74 -12.85 -2.43 6.24
C ASP A 74 -12.22 -2.02 7.57
N LEU A 75 -10.89 -2.08 7.70
CA LEU A 75 -10.21 -1.71 8.94
C LEU A 75 -10.38 -0.22 9.22
N ALA A 76 -10.78 0.11 10.44
CA ALA A 76 -10.98 1.49 10.88
C ALA A 76 -9.69 2.31 10.76
N ALA A 77 -9.83 3.60 10.46
CA ALA A 77 -8.71 4.51 10.24
C ALA A 77 -7.76 4.59 11.44
N GLU A 78 -8.33 4.61 12.65
CA GLU A 78 -7.59 4.62 13.91
C GLU A 78 -6.76 3.36 14.09
N ARG A 79 -7.33 2.19 13.73
CA ARG A 79 -6.65 0.89 13.79
C ARG A 79 -5.53 0.78 12.76
N CYS A 80 -5.72 1.39 11.58
CA CYS A 80 -4.64 1.51 10.59
C CYS A 80 -3.50 2.38 11.14
N ALA A 81 -3.81 3.55 11.72
CA ALA A 81 -2.81 4.42 12.31
C ALA A 81 -2.06 3.74 13.47
N GLU A 82 -2.76 3.06 14.38
CA GLU A 82 -2.17 2.25 15.47
C GLU A 82 -1.21 1.19 14.93
N ALA A 83 -1.58 0.48 13.86
CA ALA A 83 -0.69 -0.49 13.21
C ALA A 83 0.58 0.18 12.66
N GLY A 84 0.45 1.37 12.07
CA GLY A 84 1.58 2.17 11.60
C GLY A 84 2.52 2.59 12.72
N GLU A 85 1.99 3.13 13.82
CA GLU A 85 2.75 3.50 15.01
C GLU A 85 3.49 2.29 15.60
N ALA A 86 2.80 1.15 15.71
CA ALA A 86 3.40 -0.09 16.16
C ALA A 86 4.55 -0.53 15.25
N LEU A 87 4.39 -0.45 13.93
CA LEU A 87 5.44 -0.77 12.96
C LEU A 87 6.68 0.11 13.12
N ALA A 88 6.50 1.43 13.25
CA ALA A 88 7.59 2.38 13.44
C ALA A 88 8.38 2.11 14.73
N GLY A 89 7.71 1.61 15.78
CA GLY A 89 8.34 1.25 17.05
C GLY A 89 9.09 -0.10 17.08
N ARG A 90 9.07 -0.90 16.01
CA ARG A 90 9.66 -2.26 16.02
C ARG A 90 11.19 -2.29 15.99
N ALA A 91 11.82 -1.25 15.46
CA ALA A 91 13.27 -1.15 15.33
C ALA A 91 13.71 0.33 15.31
N GLU A 92 15.01 0.58 15.48
CA GLU A 92 15.58 1.93 15.41
C GLU A 92 15.32 2.62 14.06
N ARG A 93 15.36 1.84 12.96
CA ARG A 93 15.07 2.32 11.62
C ARG A 93 14.16 1.34 10.90
N VAL A 94 13.06 1.85 10.35
CA VAL A 94 12.08 1.07 9.58
C VAL A 94 11.83 1.78 8.27
N ALA A 95 11.95 1.05 7.16
CA ALA A 95 11.52 1.49 5.84
C ALA A 95 10.20 0.83 5.46
N LEU A 96 9.27 1.61 4.90
CA LEU A 96 7.98 1.15 4.41
C LEU A 96 7.92 1.26 2.88
N LEU A 97 7.48 0.19 2.22
CA LEU A 97 6.98 0.20 0.85
C LEU A 97 5.47 -0.03 0.93
N VAL A 98 4.69 1.01 0.64
CA VAL A 98 3.23 0.98 0.85
C VAL A 98 2.53 0.91 -0.50
N MET A 99 1.74 -0.14 -0.67
CA MET A 99 1.12 -0.55 -1.92
C MET A 99 -0.38 -0.28 -1.86
N GLY A 100 -0.92 0.17 -3.00
CA GLY A 100 -2.34 0.37 -3.20
C GLY A 100 -2.61 1.37 -4.30
N ASP A 101 -3.80 1.27 -4.88
CA ASP A 101 -4.27 2.13 -5.96
C ASP A 101 -5.15 3.25 -5.38
N ALA A 102 -5.20 4.37 -6.11
CA ALA A 102 -6.19 5.41 -5.87
C ALA A 102 -7.56 4.94 -6.42
N SER A 103 -8.48 5.85 -6.75
CA SER A 103 -9.83 5.45 -7.15
C SER A 103 -9.85 4.63 -8.45
N ALA A 104 -10.75 3.64 -8.53
CA ALA A 104 -10.98 2.83 -9.73
C ALA A 104 -12.18 3.32 -10.56
N CYS A 105 -12.58 4.58 -10.38
CA CYS A 105 -13.82 5.16 -10.91
C CYS A 105 -13.59 6.39 -11.81
N ARG A 106 -12.41 6.54 -12.43
CA ARG A 106 -12.01 7.77 -13.13
C ARG A 106 -12.56 7.94 -14.55
N SER A 107 -13.16 6.89 -15.13
CA SER A 107 -13.66 6.93 -16.51
C SER A 107 -14.85 6.00 -16.71
N LEU A 108 -15.59 6.18 -17.81
CA LEU A 108 -16.72 5.31 -18.19
C LEU A 108 -16.30 3.84 -18.42
N LYS A 109 -15.02 3.59 -18.70
CA LYS A 109 -14.46 2.25 -18.90
C LYS A 109 -13.70 1.74 -17.67
N ALA A 110 -13.66 2.51 -16.59
CA ALA A 110 -13.00 2.11 -15.37
C ALA A 110 -13.73 0.92 -14.73
N PRO A 111 -13.04 0.08 -13.94
CA PRO A 111 -13.65 -1.06 -13.26
C PRO A 111 -14.89 -0.69 -12.43
N GLY A 112 -14.85 0.45 -11.73
CA GLY A 112 -15.95 0.96 -10.91
C GLY A 112 -16.92 1.88 -11.63
N TYR A 113 -16.77 2.03 -12.96
CA TYR A 113 -17.47 3.04 -13.77
C TYR A 113 -17.18 4.49 -13.34
N LEU A 114 -17.61 5.47 -14.14
CA LEU A 114 -17.34 6.88 -13.83
C LEU A 114 -18.11 7.33 -12.58
N ASP A 115 -17.38 7.81 -11.58
CA ASP A 115 -17.89 8.63 -10.48
C ASP A 115 -17.16 9.98 -10.50
N GLU A 116 -17.90 11.08 -10.57
CA GLU A 116 -17.31 12.43 -10.67
C GLU A 116 -16.49 12.82 -9.42
N ARG A 117 -16.73 12.16 -8.28
CA ARG A 117 -16.00 12.35 -7.03
C ARG A 117 -14.60 11.72 -7.06
N ALA A 118 -14.34 10.80 -7.99
CA ALA A 118 -13.06 10.11 -8.14
C ALA A 118 -11.90 11.08 -8.42
N ALA A 119 -12.12 12.04 -9.32
CA ALA A 119 -11.10 13.02 -9.71
C ALA A 119 -10.59 13.90 -8.56
N PRO A 120 -11.46 14.60 -7.82
CA PRO A 120 -11.02 15.41 -6.69
C PRO A 120 -10.44 14.56 -5.55
N PHE A 121 -10.97 13.35 -5.31
CA PHE A 121 -10.44 12.46 -4.28
C PHE A 121 -8.99 12.03 -4.56
N ASP A 122 -8.70 11.61 -5.80
CA ASP A 122 -7.34 11.26 -6.23
C ASP A 122 -6.38 12.46 -6.16
N ALA A 123 -6.84 13.65 -6.53
CA ALA A 123 -6.03 14.86 -6.45
C ALA A 123 -5.66 15.22 -4.99
N GLU A 124 -6.57 14.99 -4.04
CA GLU A 124 -6.28 15.14 -2.61
C GLU A 124 -5.26 14.11 -2.12
N LEU A 125 -5.40 12.85 -2.54
CA LEU A 125 -4.42 11.79 -2.25
C LEU A 125 -3.04 12.13 -2.81
N ALA A 126 -2.95 12.55 -4.06
CA ALA A 126 -1.70 12.94 -4.72
C ALA A 126 -1.02 14.10 -3.97
N ARG A 127 -1.80 15.12 -3.56
CA ARG A 127 -1.31 16.22 -2.72
C ARG A 127 -0.81 15.71 -1.37
N ALA A 128 -1.58 14.87 -0.69
CA ALA A 128 -1.25 14.40 0.66
C ALA A 128 0.00 13.52 0.65
N LEU A 129 0.10 12.57 -0.28
CA LEU A 129 1.28 11.74 -0.49
C LEU A 129 2.49 12.58 -0.90
N GLY A 130 2.30 13.54 -1.81
CA GLY A 130 3.36 14.43 -2.29
C GLY A 130 3.90 15.38 -1.22
N ALA A 131 3.11 15.71 -0.19
CA ALA A 131 3.52 16.61 0.90
C ALA A 131 3.90 15.89 2.21
N ALA A 132 3.81 14.55 2.24
CA ALA A 132 3.84 13.77 3.48
C ALA A 132 2.83 14.25 4.54
N ASP A 133 1.63 14.63 4.10
CA ASP A 133 0.55 15.13 4.94
C ASP A 133 -0.17 13.99 5.66
N THR A 134 0.43 13.55 6.78
CA THR A 134 -0.10 12.45 7.60
C THR A 134 -1.49 12.77 8.16
N GLY A 135 -1.80 14.05 8.40
CA GLY A 135 -3.12 14.50 8.86
C GLY A 135 -4.20 14.22 7.81
N ALA A 136 -3.96 14.63 6.56
CA ALA A 136 -4.88 14.37 5.46
C ALA A 136 -5.06 12.87 5.18
N LEU A 137 -3.96 12.10 5.19
CA LEU A 137 -4.04 10.65 4.98
C LEU A 137 -4.84 9.95 6.10
N ARG A 138 -4.70 10.37 7.35
CA ARG A 138 -5.53 9.85 8.47
C ARG A 138 -7.00 10.19 8.31
N ALA A 139 -7.31 11.37 7.75
CA ALA A 139 -8.66 11.88 7.59
C ALA A 139 -9.40 11.35 6.36
N LEU A 140 -8.78 10.48 5.54
CA LEU A 140 -9.43 9.88 4.39
C LEU A 140 -10.74 9.19 4.79
N ASP A 141 -11.82 9.57 4.12
CA ASP A 141 -13.15 9.03 4.38
C ASP A 141 -13.22 7.57 3.90
N THR A 142 -13.38 6.63 4.85
CA THR A 142 -13.45 5.19 4.58
C THR A 142 -14.65 4.82 3.71
N GLY A 143 -15.80 5.49 3.87
CA GLY A 143 -17.01 5.20 3.11
C GLY A 143 -16.86 5.61 1.65
N LEU A 144 -16.42 6.84 1.41
CA LEU A 144 -16.16 7.35 0.08
C LEU A 144 -15.03 6.59 -0.61
N ALA A 145 -13.95 6.26 0.11
CA ALA A 145 -12.87 5.42 -0.42
C ALA A 145 -13.38 4.06 -0.90
N ARG A 146 -14.30 3.42 -0.15
CA ARG A 146 -14.95 2.17 -0.55
C ARG A 146 -15.83 2.35 -1.80
N GLU A 147 -16.65 3.41 -1.83
CA GLU A 147 -17.50 3.72 -3.00
C GLU A 147 -16.67 3.96 -4.27
N LEU A 148 -15.48 4.55 -4.12
CA LEU A 148 -14.53 4.83 -5.19
C LEU A 148 -13.51 3.70 -5.44
N GLN A 149 -13.62 2.58 -4.71
CA GLN A 149 -12.75 1.41 -4.78
C GLN A 149 -11.25 1.72 -4.61
N VAL A 150 -10.92 2.59 -3.65
CA VAL A 150 -9.55 3.02 -3.34
C VAL A 150 -8.85 1.98 -2.47
N SER A 151 -8.11 1.07 -3.10
CA SER A 151 -7.42 -0.01 -2.38
C SER A 151 -6.27 0.48 -1.48
N GLY A 152 -5.69 1.64 -1.78
CA GLY A 152 -4.60 2.24 -1.01
C GLY A 152 -5.01 2.92 0.30
N ARG A 153 -6.30 3.18 0.54
CA ARG A 153 -6.72 4.00 1.69
C ARG A 153 -6.29 3.42 3.04
N ALA A 154 -6.53 2.13 3.31
CA ALA A 154 -6.07 1.49 4.56
C ALA A 154 -4.52 1.47 4.68
N PRO A 155 -3.76 0.99 3.68
CA PRO A 155 -2.30 1.05 3.68
C PRO A 155 -1.72 2.46 3.89
N TRP A 156 -2.30 3.50 3.29
CA TRP A 156 -1.83 4.88 3.47
C TRP A 156 -2.17 5.45 4.85
N GLN A 157 -3.23 4.98 5.51
CA GLN A 157 -3.48 5.31 6.91
C GLN A 157 -2.47 4.63 7.86
N VAL A 158 -1.99 3.43 7.51
CA VAL A 158 -0.82 2.80 8.20
C VAL A 158 0.44 3.63 7.97
N LEU A 159 0.72 4.07 6.74
CA LEU A 159 1.84 4.96 6.45
C LEU A 159 1.80 6.24 7.31
N ALA A 160 0.62 6.84 7.40
CA ALA A 160 0.41 8.06 8.18
C ALA A 160 0.66 7.87 9.67
N GLY A 161 0.23 6.74 10.25
CA GLY A 161 0.53 6.38 11.64
C GLY A 161 2.03 6.17 11.87
N ALA A 162 2.71 5.47 10.95
CA ALA A 162 4.14 5.22 11.06
C ALA A 162 5.00 6.50 11.00
N ALA A 163 4.54 7.50 10.25
CA ALA A 163 5.22 8.78 10.10
C ALA A 163 4.81 9.85 11.13
N ALA A 164 3.77 9.61 11.94
CA ALA A 164 3.20 10.62 12.83
C ALA A 164 4.21 11.23 13.83
N GLY A 165 5.23 10.46 14.21
CA GLY A 165 6.31 10.91 15.11
C GLY A 165 7.51 11.57 14.44
N ASN A 166 7.53 11.68 13.11
CA ASN A 166 8.69 12.17 12.36
C ASN A 166 8.33 13.40 11.52
N ALA A 167 8.47 14.59 12.12
CA ALA A 167 8.18 15.87 11.48
C ALA A 167 9.20 16.28 10.40
N ASP A 168 10.32 15.56 10.29
CA ASP A 168 11.39 15.88 9.34
C ASP A 168 11.17 15.26 7.97
N LEU A 169 10.27 14.26 7.85
CA LEU A 169 9.93 13.63 6.58
C LEU A 169 9.42 14.67 5.57
N ARG A 170 9.91 14.59 4.34
CA ARG A 170 9.45 15.36 3.20
C ARG A 170 8.93 14.40 2.14
N GLY A 171 7.72 14.66 1.67
CA GLY A 171 7.14 13.95 0.54
C GLY A 171 7.63 14.53 -0.80
N ALA A 172 7.64 13.67 -1.81
CA ALA A 172 7.73 14.07 -3.21
C ALA A 172 6.84 13.14 -4.04
N LEU A 173 5.90 13.72 -4.79
CA LEU A 173 5.14 12.97 -5.79
C LEU A 173 6.02 12.78 -7.03
N LEU A 174 6.20 11.52 -7.43
CA LEU A 174 7.08 11.10 -8.53
C LEU A 174 6.28 10.74 -9.78
N HIS A 175 5.05 10.27 -9.61
CA HIS A 175 4.18 9.90 -10.72
C HIS A 175 2.70 9.96 -10.31
N GLU A 176 1.85 10.37 -11.26
CA GLU A 176 0.40 10.33 -11.19
C GLU A 176 -0.15 10.12 -12.61
N ASP A 177 -0.96 9.08 -12.81
CA ASP A 177 -1.70 8.84 -14.05
C ASP A 177 -2.92 7.92 -13.79
N ALA A 178 -3.86 7.84 -14.73
CA ALA A 178 -5.02 6.95 -14.66
C ALA A 178 -5.36 6.28 -16.01
N PRO A 179 -4.42 5.57 -16.66
CA PRO A 179 -4.56 5.07 -18.03
C PRO A 179 -5.68 4.03 -18.20
N TYR A 180 -6.04 3.33 -17.13
CA TYR A 180 -7.11 2.32 -17.11
C TYR A 180 -8.38 2.80 -16.39
N GLY A 181 -8.48 4.10 -16.10
CA GLY A 181 -9.53 4.63 -15.23
C GLY A 181 -9.32 4.31 -13.74
N VAL A 182 -8.16 3.77 -13.37
CA VAL A 182 -7.67 3.56 -12.00
C VAL A 182 -6.52 4.52 -11.76
N GLY A 183 -6.54 5.28 -10.67
CA GLY A 183 -5.45 6.20 -10.33
C GLY A 183 -4.23 5.48 -9.77
N TYR A 184 -3.07 5.70 -10.39
CA TYR A 184 -1.77 5.20 -9.95
C TYR A 184 -0.89 6.35 -9.50
N LEU A 185 -0.44 6.28 -8.24
CA LEU A 185 0.38 7.30 -7.60
C LEU A 185 1.69 6.68 -7.13
N VAL A 186 2.80 7.40 -7.31
CA VAL A 186 4.10 7.02 -6.73
C VAL A 186 4.65 8.24 -5.99
N ALA A 187 4.97 8.06 -4.71
CA ALA A 187 5.60 9.10 -3.89
C ALA A 187 6.76 8.52 -3.07
N GLY A 188 7.76 9.36 -2.81
CA GLY A 188 8.88 9.03 -1.92
C GLY A 188 8.88 9.96 -0.71
N TRP A 189 9.10 9.40 0.48
CA TRP A 189 9.25 10.15 1.73
C TRP A 189 10.66 9.95 2.28
N SER A 190 11.35 11.04 2.63
CA SER A 190 12.72 11.04 3.16
C SER A 190 12.97 12.14 4.18
#